data_AF-A0A1K1MRR8-F1
#
_entry.id   AF-A0A1K1MRR8-F1
#
_cell.length_a   1.000
_cell.length_b   1.000
_cell.length_c   1.000
_cell.angle_alpha   90.00
_cell.angle_beta   90.00
_cell.angle_gamma   90.00
#
_symmetry.space_group_name_H-M   'P 1'
#
loop_
_entity.id
_entity.type
_entity.pdbx_description
1 polymer ?
#
loop_
_entity_poly.entity_id
_entity_poly.type
_entity_poly.pdbx_seq_one_letter_code
_entity_poly.pdbx_strand_id
1 'polypeptide(L)'
;MDAFMHLTELTPLGGELLRICQYDRPKAFYEMSKALDIITQQFKHSARLVVEAEAGREPQLTEEKRFVELRVDLLEKAGGGLSLTETAGLLGVTRQAVHKRVTAGTILGMMNGDKLVLPKAQFVDIDGRVKVLPGIAKVLRHFRVAGNWSALQFLVEPDPNLADTPFHALKKGRIEEVSHAAMAYLGIDEN
;
A
#
# COMPACT_ATOMS: atom_id res chain seq x y z
N MET A 1 52.41 -10.85 -12.36
CA MET A 1 51.88 -12.21 -12.60
C MET A 1 50.60 -12.43 -11.81
N ASP A 2 50.51 -11.94 -10.57
CA ASP A 2 49.34 -12.09 -9.70
C ASP A 2 48.03 -11.60 -10.33
N ALA A 3 48.04 -10.43 -10.99
CA ALA A 3 46.89 -9.93 -11.73
C ALA A 3 46.46 -10.86 -12.89
N PHE A 4 47.40 -11.50 -13.58
CA PHE A 4 47.09 -12.46 -14.65
C PHE A 4 46.44 -13.73 -14.06
N MET A 5 46.94 -14.22 -12.93
CA MET A 5 46.38 -15.38 -12.22
C MET A 5 44.93 -15.12 -11.77
N HIS A 6 44.66 -13.98 -11.14
CA HIS A 6 43.28 -13.63 -10.74
C HIS A 6 42.33 -13.51 -11.93
N LEU A 7 42.79 -12.99 -13.07
CA LEU A 7 41.96 -12.89 -14.27
C LEU A 7 41.73 -14.24 -14.94
N THR A 8 42.66 -15.20 -14.82
CA THR A 8 42.42 -16.59 -15.27
C THR A 8 41.34 -17.29 -14.46
N GLU A 9 41.18 -17.00 -13.17
CA GLU A 9 40.14 -17.58 -12.33
C GLU A 9 38.73 -17.08 -12.72
N LEU A 10 38.65 -15.85 -13.24
CA LEU A 10 37.41 -15.21 -13.67
C LEU A 10 37.04 -15.54 -15.13
N THR A 11 37.89 -16.27 -15.85
CA THR A 11 37.72 -16.57 -17.27
C THR A 11 37.54 -18.09 -17.46
N PRO A 12 36.50 -18.56 -18.17
CA PRO A 12 36.28 -20.00 -18.40
C PRO A 12 37.44 -20.72 -19.12
N LEU A 13 38.33 -19.98 -19.76
CA LEU A 13 39.53 -20.44 -20.47
C LEU A 13 40.81 -20.43 -19.61
N GLY A 14 40.70 -20.23 -18.29
CA GLY A 14 41.84 -20.07 -17.39
C GLY A 14 42.89 -21.19 -17.48
N GLY A 15 42.45 -22.44 -17.56
CA GLY A 15 43.35 -23.59 -17.69
C GLY A 15 44.18 -23.60 -18.99
N GLU A 16 43.61 -23.14 -20.10
CA GLU A 16 44.29 -23.07 -21.40
C GLU A 16 45.26 -21.88 -21.46
N LEU A 17 44.87 -20.73 -20.89
CA LEU A 17 45.72 -19.54 -20.81
C LEU A 17 46.95 -19.76 -19.91
N LEU A 18 46.81 -20.49 -18.81
CA LEU A 18 47.93 -20.89 -17.96
C LEU A 18 48.90 -21.82 -18.70
N ARG A 19 48.37 -22.76 -19.49
CA ARG A 19 49.17 -23.66 -20.32
C ARG A 19 49.94 -22.87 -21.38
N ILE A 20 49.30 -21.95 -22.10
CA ILE A 20 49.98 -21.11 -23.11
C ILE A 20 51.05 -20.23 -22.43
N CYS A 21 50.79 -19.68 -21.24
CA CYS A 21 51.73 -18.81 -20.52
C CYS A 21 53.05 -19.51 -20.14
N GLN A 22 53.02 -20.84 -19.94
CA GLN A 22 54.22 -21.63 -19.66
C GLN A 22 55.16 -21.73 -20.87
N TYR A 23 54.63 -21.68 -22.09
CA TYR A 23 55.40 -21.87 -23.33
C TYR A 23 55.58 -20.58 -24.15
N ASP A 24 54.61 -19.68 -24.14
CA ASP A 24 54.57 -18.42 -24.90
C ASP A 24 53.79 -17.36 -24.12
N ARG A 25 54.51 -16.65 -23.25
CA ARG A 25 53.94 -15.63 -22.37
C ARG A 25 53.30 -14.47 -23.16
N PRO A 26 53.94 -13.84 -24.17
CA PRO A 26 53.30 -12.78 -24.95
C PRO A 26 51.97 -13.21 -25.56
N LYS A 27 51.90 -14.42 -26.14
CA LYS A 27 50.67 -14.96 -26.72
C LYS A 27 49.58 -15.19 -25.66
N ALA A 28 49.94 -15.70 -24.48
CA ALA A 28 48.98 -15.90 -23.40
C ALA A 28 48.34 -14.58 -22.93
N PHE A 29 49.13 -13.50 -22.84
CA PHE A 29 48.63 -12.18 -22.47
C PHE A 29 47.76 -11.57 -23.58
N TYR A 30 48.11 -11.79 -24.85
CA TYR A 30 47.29 -11.35 -25.99
C TYR A 30 45.93 -12.07 -26.05
N GLU A 31 45.91 -13.38 -25.87
CA GLU A 31 44.66 -14.16 -25.85
C GLU A 31 43.81 -13.84 -24.60
N MET A 32 44.45 -13.56 -23.46
CA MET A 32 43.75 -13.05 -22.27
C MET A 32 43.08 -11.70 -22.54
N SER A 33 43.76 -10.78 -23.23
CA SER A 33 43.17 -9.48 -23.60
C SER A 33 41.90 -9.66 -24.42
N LYS A 34 41.91 -10.57 -25.41
CA LYS A 34 40.72 -10.89 -26.21
C LYS A 34 39.59 -11.46 -25.35
N ALA A 35 39.92 -12.36 -24.43
CA ALA A 35 38.94 -12.96 -23.53
C ALA A 35 38.28 -11.89 -22.63
N LEU A 36 39.07 -10.95 -22.10
CA LEU A 36 38.57 -9.84 -21.29
C LEU A 36 37.70 -8.88 -22.10
N ASP A 37 38.03 -8.63 -23.37
CA ASP A 37 37.18 -7.83 -24.25
C ASP A 37 35.81 -8.49 -24.43
N ILE A 38 35.76 -9.79 -24.68
CA ILE A 38 34.51 -10.54 -24.82
C ILE A 38 33.70 -10.49 -23.51
N ILE A 39 34.33 -10.76 -22.37
CA ILE A 39 33.67 -10.71 -21.05
C ILE A 39 33.15 -9.30 -20.76
N THR A 40 33.92 -8.26 -21.09
CA THR A 40 33.51 -6.87 -20.90
C THR A 40 32.32 -6.52 -21.80
N GLN A 41 32.30 -7.00 -23.05
CA GLN A 41 31.15 -6.81 -23.95
C GLN A 41 29.91 -7.55 -23.42
N GLN A 42 30.07 -8.78 -22.93
CA GLN A 42 28.98 -9.54 -22.31
C GLN A 42 28.46 -8.84 -21.06
N PHE A 43 29.34 -8.36 -20.19
CA PHE A 43 28.96 -7.62 -18.99
C PHE A 43 28.25 -6.31 -19.33
N LYS A 44 28.73 -5.56 -20.33
CA LYS A 44 28.04 -4.36 -20.85
C LYS A 44 26.66 -4.70 -21.41
N HIS A 45 26.51 -5.83 -22.09
CA HIS A 45 25.22 -6.28 -22.61
C HIS A 45 24.26 -6.66 -21.49
N SER A 46 24.71 -7.45 -20.52
CA SER A 46 23.93 -7.79 -19.31
C SER A 46 23.56 -6.55 -18.49
N ALA A 47 24.48 -5.59 -18.34
CA ALA A 47 24.21 -4.33 -17.67
C ALA A 47 23.16 -3.49 -18.41
N ARG A 48 23.19 -3.47 -19.75
CA ARG A 48 22.12 -2.84 -20.56
C ARG A 48 20.78 -3.53 -20.37
N LEU A 49 20.75 -4.87 -20.33
CA LEU A 49 19.51 -5.62 -20.08
C LEU A 49 18.93 -5.36 -18.67
N VAL A 50 19.79 -5.20 -17.65
CA VAL A 50 19.37 -4.79 -16.30
C VAL A 50 18.83 -3.35 -16.32
N VAL A 51 19.54 -2.42 -16.97
CA VAL A 51 19.08 -1.04 -17.13
C VAL A 51 17.80 -0.96 -17.94
N GLU A 52 17.57 -1.80 -18.95
CA GLU A 52 16.33 -1.86 -19.74
C GLU A 52 15.18 -2.50 -18.96
N ALA A 53 15.46 -3.52 -18.12
CA ALA A 53 14.49 -4.08 -17.18
C ALA A 53 14.09 -3.08 -16.08
N GLU A 54 15.02 -2.21 -15.67
CA GLU A 54 14.79 -1.11 -14.72
C GLU A 54 14.19 0.14 -15.39
N ALA A 55 14.58 0.48 -16.62
CA ALA A 55 14.03 1.60 -17.40
C ALA A 55 12.65 1.30 -17.99
N GLY A 56 12.29 0.02 -18.08
CA GLY A 56 10.90 -0.43 -18.22
C GLY A 56 10.04 -0.25 -16.96
N ARG A 57 10.62 0.22 -15.84
CA ARG A 57 9.89 0.64 -14.63
C ARG A 57 9.89 2.17 -14.49
N GLU A 58 8.95 2.80 -15.17
CA GLU A 58 8.10 3.77 -14.50
C GLU A 58 6.70 3.14 -14.43
N PRO A 59 6.29 2.54 -13.28
CA PRO A 59 5.38 3.24 -12.36
C PRO A 59 5.31 2.65 -10.91
N GLN A 60 6.14 3.08 -9.95
CA GLN A 60 5.76 2.98 -8.52
C GLN A 60 5.15 4.30 -8.02
N LEU A 61 5.69 5.43 -8.49
CA LEU A 61 5.21 6.76 -8.13
C LEU A 61 3.77 7.03 -8.59
N THR A 62 3.27 6.44 -9.67
CA THR A 62 1.88 6.70 -10.14
C THR A 62 0.85 5.81 -9.47
N GLU A 63 1.15 4.55 -9.15
CA GLU A 63 0.23 3.70 -8.39
C GLU A 63 0.11 4.19 -6.95
N GLU A 64 1.23 4.47 -6.28
CA GLU A 64 1.22 5.01 -4.93
C GLU A 64 0.53 6.38 -4.88
N LYS A 65 0.78 7.28 -5.84
CA LYS A 65 0.02 8.53 -5.97
C LYS A 65 -1.47 8.28 -6.19
N ARG A 66 -1.86 7.35 -7.07
CA ARG A 66 -3.26 6.98 -7.29
C ARG A 66 -3.92 6.45 -6.02
N PHE A 67 -3.23 5.63 -5.23
CA PHE A 67 -3.74 5.14 -3.94
C PHE A 67 -3.90 6.27 -2.92
N VAL A 68 -2.96 7.22 -2.87
CA VAL A 68 -3.06 8.40 -2.01
C VAL A 68 -4.23 9.28 -2.45
N GLU A 69 -4.35 9.56 -3.75
CA GLU A 69 -5.45 10.34 -4.34
C GLU A 69 -6.80 9.68 -4.06
N LEU A 70 -6.91 8.36 -4.21
CA LEU A 70 -8.11 7.60 -3.88
C LEU A 70 -8.48 7.75 -2.39
N ARG A 71 -7.51 7.63 -1.49
CA ARG A 71 -7.75 7.81 -0.04
C ARG A 71 -8.19 9.22 0.31
N VAL A 72 -7.62 10.23 -0.36
CA VAL A 72 -8.05 11.62 -0.23
C VAL A 72 -9.49 11.79 -0.71
N ASP A 73 -9.83 11.27 -1.90
CA ASP A 73 -11.19 11.33 -2.45
C ASP A 73 -12.23 10.65 -1.54
N LEU A 74 -11.91 9.46 -1.00
CA LEU A 74 -12.77 8.78 -0.04
C LEU A 74 -13.00 9.60 1.24
N LEU A 75 -11.96 10.26 1.76
CA LEU A 75 -12.11 11.15 2.91
C LEU A 75 -12.95 12.38 2.57
N GLU A 76 -12.75 13.00 1.42
CA GLU A 76 -13.54 14.15 0.96
C GLU A 76 -15.02 13.80 0.80
N LYS A 77 -15.33 12.65 0.19
CA LYS A 77 -16.70 12.10 0.13
C LYS A 77 -17.33 11.89 1.51
N ALA A 78 -16.51 11.66 2.53
CA ALA A 78 -16.94 11.55 3.92
C ALA A 78 -16.94 12.89 4.68
N GLY A 79 -16.81 14.02 4.00
CA GLY A 79 -16.77 15.37 4.58
C GLY A 79 -15.40 15.78 5.14
N GLY A 80 -14.35 15.05 4.79
CA GLY A 80 -12.97 15.21 5.27
C GLY A 80 -12.67 14.44 6.55
N GLY A 81 -11.42 14.53 7.00
CA GLY A 81 -10.95 13.89 8.24
C GLY A 81 -10.76 14.89 9.39
N LEU A 82 -11.24 14.52 10.58
CA LEU A 82 -10.96 15.21 11.84
C LEU A 82 -9.79 14.55 12.57
N SER A 83 -8.99 15.34 13.27
CA SER A 83 -8.07 14.83 14.27
C SER A 83 -8.81 14.32 15.51
N LEU A 84 -8.10 13.58 16.36
CA LEU A 84 -8.62 13.18 17.68
C LEU A 84 -9.02 14.38 18.54
N THR A 85 -8.28 15.49 18.46
CA THR A 85 -8.53 16.68 19.28
C THR A 85 -9.79 17.41 18.82
N GLU A 86 -9.97 17.59 17.51
CA GLU A 86 -11.19 18.19 16.96
C GLU A 86 -12.41 17.31 17.26
N THR A 87 -12.28 15.98 17.10
CA THR A 87 -13.36 15.04 17.42
C THR A 87 -13.71 15.07 18.91
N ALA A 88 -12.71 15.21 19.79
CA ALA A 88 -12.93 15.32 21.23
C ALA A 88 -13.73 16.58 21.58
N GLY A 89 -13.37 17.72 21.00
CA GLY A 89 -14.13 18.97 21.13
C GLY A 89 -15.55 18.85 20.59
N LEU A 90 -15.71 18.21 19.42
CA LEU A 90 -17.00 17.99 18.77
C LEU A 90 -17.94 17.13 19.63
N LEU A 91 -17.42 16.07 20.25
CA LEU A 91 -18.20 15.16 21.09
C LEU A 91 -18.31 15.58 22.56
N GLY A 92 -17.61 16.64 22.98
CA GLY A 92 -17.54 17.07 24.39
C GLY A 92 -16.89 16.03 25.31
N VAL A 93 -15.90 15.27 24.81
CA VAL A 93 -15.17 14.24 25.58
C VAL A 93 -13.66 14.47 25.54
N THR A 94 -12.88 13.65 26.24
CA THR A 94 -11.41 13.76 26.19
C THR A 94 -10.83 13.13 24.92
N ARG A 95 -9.67 13.63 24.47
CA ARG A 95 -8.89 13.03 23.37
C ARG A 95 -8.60 11.55 23.58
N GLN A 96 -8.28 11.16 24.82
CA GLN A 96 -8.02 9.78 25.21
C GLN A 96 -9.28 8.89 25.07
N ALA A 97 -10.46 9.43 25.40
CA ALA A 97 -11.73 8.72 25.22
C ALA A 97 -12.02 8.48 23.74
N VAL A 98 -11.78 9.47 22.86
CA VAL A 98 -11.90 9.27 21.41
C VAL A 98 -10.92 8.22 20.92
N HIS A 99 -9.64 8.30 21.31
CA HIS A 99 -8.64 7.30 20.93
C HIS A 99 -9.06 5.88 21.35
N LYS A 100 -9.51 5.70 22.60
CA LYS A 100 -10.02 4.41 23.10
C LYS A 100 -11.17 3.89 22.24
N ARG A 101 -12.07 4.76 21.79
CA ARG A 101 -13.21 4.40 20.93
C ARG A 101 -12.77 3.99 19.53
N VAL A 102 -11.75 4.63 18.96
CA VAL A 102 -11.12 4.22 17.69
C VAL A 102 -10.48 2.84 17.85
N THR A 103 -9.66 2.63 18.89
CA THR A 103 -9.04 1.32 19.17
C THR A 103 -10.07 0.22 19.38
N ALA A 104 -11.21 0.54 20.01
CA ALA A 104 -12.32 -0.38 20.22
C ALA A 104 -13.17 -0.64 18.96
N GLY A 105 -12.92 0.05 17.83
CA GLY A 105 -13.72 -0.08 16.62
C GLY A 105 -15.14 0.50 16.73
N THR A 106 -15.38 1.38 17.71
CA THR A 106 -16.69 2.05 17.91
C THR A 106 -16.77 3.42 17.26
N ILE A 107 -15.64 3.90 16.73
CA ILE A 107 -15.46 5.09 15.90
C ILE A 107 -14.52 4.68 14.78
N LEU A 108 -14.85 5.06 13.55
CA LEU A 108 -13.99 4.85 12.39
C LEU A 108 -12.83 5.84 12.43
N GLY A 109 -11.61 5.32 12.44
CA GLY A 109 -10.40 6.12 12.33
C GLY A 109 -9.33 5.39 11.54
N MET A 110 -8.58 6.10 10.70
CA MET A 110 -7.54 5.52 9.86
C MET A 110 -6.29 6.40 9.83
N MET A 111 -5.15 5.77 9.58
CA MET A 111 -3.91 6.50 9.30
C MET A 111 -3.97 7.07 7.88
N ASN A 112 -3.83 8.38 7.77
CA ASN A 112 -3.59 9.10 6.52
C ASN A 112 -2.19 9.74 6.60
N GLY A 113 -1.21 9.08 5.97
CA GLY A 113 0.20 9.33 6.25
C GLY A 113 0.53 9.00 7.72
N ASP A 114 1.10 9.95 8.43
CA ASP A 114 1.46 9.87 9.85
C ASP A 114 0.34 10.32 10.81
N LYS A 115 -0.80 10.78 10.27
CA LYS A 115 -1.91 11.34 11.06
C LYS A 115 -3.07 10.36 11.16
N LEU A 116 -3.55 10.14 12.39
CA LEU A 116 -4.83 9.48 12.63
C LEU A 116 -5.96 10.45 12.34
N VAL A 117 -6.80 10.11 11.36
CA VAL A 117 -7.96 10.91 10.93
C VAL A 117 -9.26 10.13 11.10
N LEU A 118 -10.33 10.87 11.40
CA LEU A 118 -11.67 10.36 11.68
C LEU A 118 -12.65 10.99 10.69
N PRO A 119 -13.25 10.24 9.76
CA PRO A 119 -14.17 10.77 8.76
C PRO A 119 -15.34 11.54 9.39
N LYS A 120 -15.65 12.77 8.91
CA LYS A 120 -16.71 13.62 9.51
C LYS A 120 -18.11 13.04 9.41
N ALA A 121 -18.42 12.34 8.32
CA ALA A 121 -19.74 11.79 8.04
C ALA A 121 -20.29 10.82 9.10
N GLN A 122 -19.41 10.26 9.94
CA GLN A 122 -19.80 9.41 11.06
C GLN A 122 -20.32 10.17 12.28
N PHE A 123 -20.25 11.50 12.30
CA PHE A 123 -20.74 12.32 13.39
C PHE A 123 -22.00 13.06 12.92
N VAL A 124 -23.06 12.95 13.71
CA VAL A 124 -24.39 13.50 13.38
C VAL A 124 -24.95 14.26 14.55
N ASP A 125 -25.68 15.34 14.26
CA ASP A 125 -26.47 16.03 15.27
C ASP A 125 -27.73 15.22 15.58
N ILE A 126 -27.93 14.90 16.84
CA ILE A 126 -29.13 14.25 17.35
C ILE A 126 -29.58 15.03 18.59
N ASP A 127 -30.70 15.74 18.44
CA ASP A 127 -31.32 16.59 19.47
C ASP A 127 -30.38 17.73 19.96
N GLY A 128 -29.70 18.40 19.03
CA GLY A 128 -28.80 19.53 19.31
C GLY A 128 -27.47 19.10 19.94
N ARG A 129 -27.12 17.82 19.82
CA ARG A 129 -25.86 17.27 20.31
C ARG A 129 -25.23 16.39 19.26
N VAL A 130 -23.94 16.63 19.00
CA VAL A 130 -23.18 15.80 18.08
C VAL A 130 -22.88 14.45 18.74
N LYS A 131 -23.25 13.36 18.06
CA LYS A 131 -23.03 11.99 18.46
C LYS A 131 -22.39 11.20 17.33
N VAL A 132 -21.81 10.06 17.69
CA VAL A 132 -21.38 9.06 16.71
C VAL A 132 -22.63 8.43 16.09
N LEU A 133 -22.62 8.25 14.77
CA LEU A 133 -23.70 7.70 13.98
C LEU A 133 -24.16 6.36 14.55
N PRO A 134 -25.44 6.24 14.97
CA PRO A 134 -25.97 4.99 15.48
C PRO A 134 -25.78 3.84 14.48
N GLY A 135 -25.43 2.66 15.00
CA GLY A 135 -25.21 1.46 14.19
C GLY A 135 -23.82 1.34 13.56
N ILE A 136 -23.02 2.42 13.48
CA ILE A 136 -21.71 2.36 12.80
C ILE A 136 -20.78 1.31 13.42
N ALA A 137 -20.75 1.18 14.75
CA ALA A 137 -19.91 0.19 15.43
C ALA A 137 -20.25 -1.25 15.04
N LYS A 138 -21.53 -1.54 14.74
CA LYS A 138 -21.96 -2.87 14.27
C LYS A 138 -21.40 -3.15 12.88
N VAL A 139 -21.44 -2.16 12.00
CA VAL A 139 -20.89 -2.25 10.64
C VAL A 139 -19.37 -2.42 10.68
N LEU A 140 -18.66 -1.59 11.46
CA LEU A 140 -17.19 -1.63 11.56
C LEU A 140 -16.65 -2.97 12.05
N ARG A 141 -17.44 -3.73 12.83
CA ARG A 141 -17.05 -5.06 13.29
C ARG A 141 -16.82 -6.05 12.14
N HIS A 142 -17.56 -5.92 11.04
CA HIS A 142 -17.40 -6.78 9.86
C HIS A 142 -16.07 -6.51 9.14
N PHE A 143 -15.59 -5.26 9.18
CA PHE A 143 -14.37 -4.83 8.51
C PHE A 143 -13.10 -5.03 9.35
N ARG A 144 -13.13 -5.77 10.46
CA ARG A 144 -11.92 -5.98 11.28
C ARG A 144 -10.76 -6.62 10.53
N VAL A 145 -11.05 -7.47 9.54
CA VAL A 145 -10.05 -8.13 8.69
C VAL A 145 -9.70 -7.27 7.47
N ALA A 146 -10.71 -6.73 6.78
CA ALA A 146 -10.53 -5.92 5.57
C ALA A 146 -9.95 -4.52 5.83
N GLY A 147 -10.08 -4.02 7.05
CA GLY A 147 -9.52 -2.76 7.52
C GLY A 147 -10.41 -1.53 7.30
N ASN A 148 -10.02 -0.44 7.97
CA ASN A 148 -10.83 0.78 8.06
C ASN A 148 -10.96 1.55 6.75
N TRP A 149 -9.98 1.46 5.84
CA TRP A 149 -10.07 2.05 4.51
C TRP A 149 -11.15 1.36 3.65
N SER A 150 -11.25 0.03 3.74
CA SER A 150 -12.32 -0.74 3.08
C SER A 150 -13.70 -0.39 3.67
N ALA A 151 -13.78 -0.26 5.00
CA ALA A 151 -14.99 0.20 5.66
C ALA A 151 -15.44 1.59 5.18
N LEU A 152 -14.50 2.54 5.03
CA LEU A 152 -14.82 3.87 4.53
C LEU A 152 -15.32 3.83 3.09
N GLN A 153 -14.64 3.08 2.22
CA GLN A 153 -15.05 2.93 0.82
C GLN A 153 -16.50 2.44 0.73
N PHE A 154 -16.82 1.34 1.43
CA PHE A 154 -18.20 0.86 1.53
C PHE A 154 -19.16 1.95 2.01
N LEU A 155 -18.81 2.65 3.10
CA LEU A 155 -19.72 3.61 3.72
C LEU A 155 -20.07 4.83 2.85
N VAL A 156 -19.16 5.25 1.96
CA VAL A 156 -19.33 6.45 1.11
C VAL A 156 -19.84 6.15 -0.30
N GLU A 157 -19.70 4.91 -0.77
CA GLU A 157 -20.15 4.51 -2.11
C GLU A 157 -21.62 4.04 -2.08
N PRO A 158 -22.41 4.27 -3.15
CA PRO A 158 -23.76 3.71 -3.25
C PRO A 158 -23.73 2.18 -3.24
N ASP A 159 -24.55 1.57 -2.39
CA ASP A 159 -24.70 0.11 -2.34
C ASP A 159 -26.01 -0.31 -3.02
N PRO A 160 -25.97 -1.24 -4.00
CA PRO A 160 -27.17 -1.71 -4.69
C PRO A 160 -28.25 -2.31 -3.78
N ASN A 161 -27.87 -2.95 -2.67
CA ASN A 161 -28.82 -3.55 -1.71
C ASN A 161 -29.52 -2.49 -0.86
N LEU A 162 -28.95 -1.28 -0.76
CA LEU A 162 -29.49 -0.18 0.03
C LEU A 162 -30.19 0.89 -0.82
N ALA A 163 -29.92 0.90 -2.13
CA ALA A 163 -30.27 1.96 -3.08
C ALA A 163 -29.85 3.37 -2.60
N ASP A 164 -28.81 3.45 -1.77
CA ASP A 164 -28.28 4.64 -1.13
C ASP A 164 -26.84 4.36 -0.66
N THR A 165 -26.12 5.36 -0.15
CA THR A 165 -24.87 5.10 0.58
C THR A 165 -25.18 4.51 1.96
N PRO A 166 -24.32 3.61 2.48
CA PRO A 166 -24.50 3.10 3.84
C PRO A 166 -24.51 4.21 4.90
N PHE A 167 -23.74 5.30 4.74
CA PHE A 167 -23.83 6.45 5.64
C PHE A 167 -25.24 7.05 5.68
N HIS A 168 -25.89 7.26 4.53
CA HIS A 168 -27.26 7.77 4.50
C HIS A 168 -28.28 6.76 5.03
N ALA A 169 -28.12 5.47 4.70
CA ALA A 169 -28.99 4.44 5.23
C ALA A 169 -28.93 4.34 6.77
N LEU A 170 -27.74 4.44 7.35
CA LEU A 170 -27.55 4.50 8.80
C LEU A 170 -28.20 5.75 9.42
N LYS A 171 -28.09 6.92 8.78
CA LYS A 171 -28.77 8.15 9.22
C LYS A 171 -30.30 8.01 9.25
N LYS A 172 -30.85 7.17 8.36
CA LYS A 172 -32.27 6.80 8.32
C LYS A 172 -32.63 5.68 9.31
N GLY A 173 -31.69 5.19 10.11
CA GLY A 173 -31.91 4.14 11.09
C GLY A 173 -31.93 2.71 10.53
N ARG A 174 -31.57 2.52 9.25
CA ARG A 174 -31.57 1.21 8.56
C ARG A 174 -30.34 0.35 8.92
N ILE A 175 -30.13 0.12 10.23
CA ILE A 175 -28.90 -0.47 10.77
C ILE A 175 -28.72 -1.94 10.32
N GLU A 176 -29.78 -2.74 10.33
CA GLU A 176 -29.71 -4.15 9.96
C GLU A 176 -29.47 -4.33 8.46
N GLU A 177 -30.18 -3.58 7.61
CA GLU A 177 -29.97 -3.57 6.16
C GLU A 177 -28.50 -3.24 5.82
N VAL A 178 -27.93 -2.22 6.46
CA VAL A 178 -26.53 -1.83 6.26
C VAL A 178 -25.56 -2.91 6.74
N SER A 179 -25.88 -3.59 7.85
CA SER A 179 -25.08 -4.69 8.35
C SER A 179 -25.05 -5.87 7.37
N HIS A 180 -26.18 -6.25 6.79
CA HIS A 180 -26.22 -7.31 5.76
C HIS A 180 -25.52 -6.87 4.48
N ALA A 181 -25.72 -5.64 4.02
CA ALA A 181 -25.01 -5.10 2.86
C ALA A 181 -23.48 -5.12 3.06
N ALA A 182 -23.00 -4.82 4.27
CA ALA A 182 -21.58 -4.91 4.60
C ALA A 182 -21.04 -6.35 4.52
N MET A 183 -21.82 -7.35 4.95
CA MET A 183 -21.43 -8.75 4.83
C MET A 183 -21.37 -9.18 3.37
N ALA A 184 -22.38 -8.81 2.57
CA ALA A 184 -22.41 -9.06 1.14
C ALA A 184 -21.25 -8.38 0.40
N TYR A 185 -20.92 -7.13 0.74
CA TYR A 185 -19.78 -6.39 0.21
C TYR A 185 -18.44 -7.11 0.47
N LEU A 186 -18.32 -7.77 1.62
CA LEU A 186 -17.13 -8.53 2.01
C LEU A 186 -17.13 -9.97 1.48
N GLY A 187 -18.19 -10.41 0.79
CA GLY A 187 -18.35 -11.80 0.36
C GLY A 187 -18.43 -12.79 1.52
N ILE A 188 -18.96 -12.35 2.68
CA ILE A 188 -19.19 -13.22 3.83
C ILE A 188 -20.57 -13.86 3.63
N ASP A 189 -20.59 -15.16 3.33
CA ASP A 189 -21.83 -15.93 3.25
C ASP A 189 -22.51 -15.96 4.64
N GLU A 190 -23.81 -15.69 4.67
CA GLU A 190 -24.65 -15.89 5.86
C GLU A 190 -24.72 -17.40 6.14
N ASN A 191 -24.05 -17.85 7.20
CA ASN A 191 -24.07 -19.23 7.65
C ASN A 191 -25.10 -19.44 8.77
#